data_AF-A0A656PLK3-F1
#
_entry.id   AF-A0A656PLK3-F1
#
_cell.length_a   1.000
_cell.length_b   1.000
_cell.length_c   1.000
_cell.angle_alpha   90.00
_cell.angle_beta   90.00
_cell.angle_gamma   90.00
#
_symmetry.space_group_name_H-M   'P 1'
#
loop_
_entity.id
_entity.type
_entity.pdbx_description
1 polymer ?
#
loop_
_entity_poly.entity_id
_entity_poly.type
_entity_poly.pdbx_seq_one_letter_code
_entity_poly.pdbx_strand_id
1 'polypeptide(L)'
;MSKNTLKVFKALANRTRIKILKKLVDDEELSCQELMKHFPLSQPTLSHHFGKLIEGGILRVKKDGVSHYYSVNKTYLAGLGVDIEKITKL
;
A
#
# COMPACT_ATOMS: atom_id res chain seq x y z
N MET A 1 12.45 3.98 -19.02
CA MET A 1 12.01 3.61 -17.66
C MET A 1 11.74 2.11 -17.61
N SER A 2 12.17 1.39 -16.56
CA SER A 2 11.86 -0.04 -16.43
C SER A 2 10.32 -0.22 -16.39
N LYS A 3 9.79 -1.31 -16.97
CA LYS A 3 8.34 -1.61 -16.94
C LYS A 3 7.77 -1.63 -15.51
N ASN A 4 8.61 -1.95 -14.51
CA ASN A 4 8.24 -2.00 -13.09
C ASN A 4 8.01 -0.62 -12.49
N THR A 5 8.85 0.36 -12.84
CA THR A 5 8.72 1.74 -12.36
C THR A 5 7.38 2.37 -12.79
N LEU A 6 6.95 2.13 -14.04
CA LEU A 6 5.65 2.63 -14.52
C LEU A 6 4.47 2.02 -13.78
N LYS A 7 4.53 0.72 -13.43
CA LYS A 7 3.49 0.05 -12.63
C LYS A 7 3.39 0.68 -11.24
N VAL A 8 4.53 0.95 -10.59
CA VAL A 8 4.57 1.63 -9.28
C VAL A 8 3.92 3.00 -9.36
N PHE A 9 4.31 3.85 -10.31
CA PHE A 9 3.73 5.19 -10.40
C PHE A 9 2.24 5.17 -10.74
N LYS A 10 1.79 4.27 -11.63
CA LYS A 10 0.35 4.07 -11.89
C LYS A 10 -0.41 3.61 -10.65
N ALA A 11 0.23 2.81 -9.79
CA ALA A 11 -0.35 2.37 -8.53
C ALA A 11 -0.34 3.49 -7.46
N LEU A 12 0.63 4.39 -7.47
CA LEU A 12 0.67 5.53 -6.55
C LEU A 12 -0.23 6.69 -6.97
N ALA A 13 -0.55 6.84 -8.25
CA ALA A 13 -1.41 7.90 -8.80
C ALA A 13 -2.91 7.72 -8.47
N ASN A 14 -3.25 7.48 -7.20
CA ASN A 14 -4.62 7.42 -6.70
C ASN A 14 -4.64 7.83 -5.22
N ARG A 15 -5.50 8.79 -4.89
CA ARG A 15 -5.58 9.39 -3.56
C ARG A 15 -5.87 8.40 -2.44
N THR A 16 -6.77 7.44 -2.65
CA THR A 16 -7.10 6.41 -1.65
C THR A 16 -5.89 5.54 -1.35
N ARG A 17 -5.16 5.11 -2.39
CA ARG A 17 -3.94 4.31 -2.22
C ARG A 17 -2.84 5.07 -1.47
N ILE A 18 -2.67 6.37 -1.73
CA ILE A 18 -1.73 7.19 -0.94
C ILE A 18 -2.16 7.27 0.54
N LYS A 19 -3.45 7.43 0.83
CA LYS A 19 -3.94 7.42 2.21
C LYS A 19 -3.72 6.07 2.91
N ILE A 20 -3.90 4.95 2.20
CA ILE A 20 -3.58 3.60 2.70
C ILE A 20 -2.10 3.52 3.06
N LEU A 21 -1.21 3.96 2.16
CA LEU A 21 0.23 3.95 2.39
C LEU A 21 0.62 4.84 3.58
N LYS A 22 0.01 6.02 3.72
CA LYS A 22 0.23 6.89 4.88
C LYS A 22 -0.08 6.17 6.18
N LYS A 23 -1.27 5.56 6.27
CA LYS A 23 -1.66 4.81 7.47
C LYS A 23 -0.69 3.65 7.76
N LEU A 24 -0.25 2.92 6.74
CA LEU A 24 0.71 1.83 6.92
C LEU A 24 2.15 2.27 7.20
N VAL A 25 2.53 3.49 6.83
CA VAL A 25 3.81 4.09 7.23
C VAL A 25 3.78 4.46 8.71
N ASP A 26 2.65 4.98 9.19
CA ASP A 26 2.48 5.43 10.57
C ASP A 26 2.39 4.27 11.58
N ASP A 27 1.72 3.16 11.22
CA ASP A 27 1.48 2.01 12.12
C ASP A 27 2.33 0.76 11.81
N GLU A 28 3.25 0.84 10.84
CA GLU A 28 4.13 -0.22 10.31
C GLU A 28 3.43 -1.42 9.62
N GLU A 29 2.43 -2.03 10.27
CA GLU A 29 1.67 -3.17 9.78
C GLU A 29 0.23 -3.15 10.33
N LEU A 30 -0.76 -3.39 9.47
CA LEU A 30 -2.17 -3.46 9.87
C LEU A 30 -2.91 -4.57 9.14
N SER A 31 -3.89 -5.17 9.81
CA SER A 31 -4.82 -6.10 9.19
C SER A 31 -5.82 -5.41 8.26
N CYS A 32 -6.46 -6.18 7.38
CA CYS A 32 -7.58 -5.70 6.55
C CYS A 32 -8.69 -5.06 7.40
N GLN A 33 -9.04 -5.68 8.52
CA GLN A 33 -10.11 -5.22 9.40
C GLN A 33 -9.76 -3.89 10.08
N GLU A 34 -8.50 -3.73 10.52
CA GLU A 34 -8.04 -2.47 11.10
C GLU A 34 -8.04 -1.35 10.06
N LEU A 35 -7.52 -1.62 8.85
CA LEU A 35 -7.54 -0.65 7.76
C LEU A 35 -8.98 -0.23 7.43
N MET A 36 -9.93 -1.15 7.37
CA MET A 36 -11.35 -0.83 7.11
C MET A 36 -11.94 0.17 8.12
N LYS A 37 -11.47 0.22 9.37
CA LYS A 37 -11.94 1.20 10.36
C LYS A 37 -11.54 2.64 10.01
N HIS A 38 -10.53 2.82 9.16
CA HIS A 38 -9.99 4.13 8.78
C HIS A 38 -10.47 4.63 7.40
N PHE A 39 -11.16 3.79 6.63
CA PHE A 39 -11.63 4.14 5.30
C PHE A 39 -13.14 3.99 5.21
N PRO A 40 -13.89 5.00 4.73
CA PRO A 40 -15.32 4.90 4.48
C PRO A 40 -15.57 4.15 3.15
N LEU A 41 -15.00 2.94 3.02
CA LEU A 41 -15.04 2.13 1.81
C LEU A 41 -15.49 0.71 2.14
N SER A 42 -16.18 0.07 1.20
CA SER A 42 -16.52 -1.34 1.32
C SER A 42 -15.27 -2.22 1.23
N GLN A 43 -15.32 -3.40 1.86
CA GLN A 43 -14.23 -4.37 1.80
C GLN A 43 -13.82 -4.72 0.36
N PRO A 44 -14.72 -4.98 -0.61
CA PRO A 44 -14.31 -5.28 -1.99
C PRO A 44 -13.52 -4.13 -2.64
N THR A 45 -13.91 -2.88 -2.36
CA THR A 45 -13.22 -1.70 -2.87
C THR A 45 -11.82 -1.57 -2.28
N LEU A 46 -11.69 -1.82 -0.97
CA LEU A 46 -10.40 -1.74 -0.29
C LEU A 46 -9.47 -2.88 -0.74
N SER A 47 -9.99 -4.09 -0.89
CA SER A 47 -9.27 -5.24 -1.47
C SER A 47 -8.78 -4.97 -2.89
N HIS A 48 -9.57 -4.27 -3.72
CA HIS A 48 -9.12 -3.84 -5.05
C HIS A 48 -7.90 -2.91 -4.96
N HIS A 49 -7.92 -1.94 -4.04
CA HIS A 49 -6.77 -1.05 -3.83
C HIS A 49 -5.53 -1.80 -3.33
N PHE A 50 -5.69 -2.73 -2.38
CA PHE A 50 -4.60 -3.57 -1.90
C PHE A 50 -4.02 -4.43 -3.04
N GLY A 51 -4.87 -5.07 -3.83
CA GLY A 51 -4.43 -5.86 -4.99
C GLY A 51 -3.56 -5.05 -5.93
N LYS A 52 -3.96 -3.82 -6.28
CA LYS A 52 -3.16 -2.95 -7.16
C LYS A 52 -1.83 -2.53 -6.54
N LEU A 53 -1.78 -2.31 -5.22
CA LEU A 53 -0.54 -1.98 -4.54
C LEU A 53 0.41 -3.19 -4.41
N ILE A 54 -0.15 -4.39 -4.22
CA ILE A 54 0.59 -5.66 -4.18
C ILE A 54 1.13 -6.03 -5.56
N GLU A 55 0.31 -5.91 -6.61
CA GLU A 55 0.72 -6.09 -8.01
C GLU A 55 1.90 -5.18 -8.39
N GLY A 56 1.95 -3.98 -7.80
CA GLY A 56 3.04 -3.02 -7.95
C GLY A 56 4.25 -3.28 -7.05
N GLY A 57 4.22 -4.27 -6.16
CA GLY A 57 5.26 -4.54 -5.17
C GLY A 57 5.36 -3.52 -4.03
N ILE A 58 4.43 -2.57 -3.95
CA ILE A 58 4.41 -1.45 -3.00
C ILE A 58 4.03 -1.94 -1.60
N LEU A 59 3.08 -2.88 -1.52
CA LEU A 59 2.70 -3.54 -0.28
C LEU A 59 3.23 -4.97 -0.24
N ARG A 60 3.61 -5.39 0.96
CA ARG A 60 3.76 -6.79 1.34
C ARG A 60 2.49 -7.24 2.04
N VAL A 61 2.19 -8.53 1.92
CA VAL A 61 1.10 -9.17 2.64
C VAL A 61 1.63 -10.39 3.37
N LYS A 62 1.31 -10.50 4.65
CA LYS A 62 1.56 -11.66 5.49
C LYS A 62 0.23 -12.26 5.89
N LYS A 63 0.08 -13.58 5.75
CA LYS A 63 -1.08 -14.31 6.22
C LYS A 63 -0.80 -14.84 7.63
N ASP A 64 -1.74 -14.62 8.54
CA ASP A 64 -1.72 -15.18 9.89
C ASP A 64 -3.12 -15.69 10.23
N GLY A 65 -3.26 -17.02 10.25
CA GLY A 65 -4.56 -17.70 10.26
C GLY A 65 -5.43 -17.29 9.07
N VAL A 66 -6.59 -16.70 9.37
CA VAL A 66 -7.54 -16.17 8.37
C VAL A 66 -7.28 -14.70 8.02
N SER A 67 -6.43 -14.02 8.80
CA SER A 67 -6.17 -12.59 8.67
C SER A 67 -5.02 -12.31 7.70
N HIS A 68 -5.14 -11.20 6.99
CA HIS A 68 -4.08 -10.67 6.14
C HIS A 68 -3.59 -9.36 6.74
N TYR A 69 -2.29 -9.28 6.95
CA TYR A 69 -1.58 -8.11 7.45
C TYR A 69 -0.79 -7.50 6.32
N TYR A 70 -0.87 -6.17 6.20
CA TYR A 70 -0.26 -5.41 5.13
C TYR A 70 0.79 -4.47 5.70
N SER A 71 1.91 -4.36 5.00
CA SER A 71 2.99 -3.42 5.34
C SER A 71 3.61 -2.84 4.07
N VAL A 72 4.20 -1.65 4.18
CA VAL A 72 4.85 -1.01 3.03
C VAL A 72 6.20 -1.66 2.74
N ASN A 73 6.45 -1.97 1.47
CA ASN A 73 7.73 -2.50 1.00
C ASN A 73 8.79 -1.39 0.86
N LYS A 74 9.20 -0.79 1.99
CA LYS A 74 10.10 0.38 2.02
C LYS A 74 11.41 0.13 1.25
N THR A 75 12.01 -1.05 1.40
CA THR A 75 13.25 -1.43 0.69
C THR A 75 13.09 -1.46 -0.83
N TYR A 76 11.98 -2.02 -1.33
CA TYR A 76 11.72 -2.08 -2.77
C TYR A 76 11.54 -0.68 -3.36
N LEU A 77 10.78 0.18 -2.67
CA LEU A 77 10.55 1.56 -3.11
C LEU A 77 11.84 2.37 -3.10
N ALA A 78 12.65 2.26 -2.04
CA ALA A 78 13.95 2.92 -1.96
C ALA A 78 14.89 2.48 -3.09
N GLY A 79 14.91 1.19 -3.42
CA GLY A 79 15.69 0.66 -4.57
C GLY A 79 15.24 1.19 -5.94
N LEU A 80 14.02 1.71 -6.04
CA LEU A 80 13.50 2.41 -7.22
C LEU A 80 13.66 3.94 -7.16
N GLY A 81 14.29 4.46 -6.10
CA GLY A 81 14.42 5.91 -5.86
C GLY A 81 13.11 6.57 -5.40
N VAL A 82 12.13 5.79 -4.93
CA VAL A 82 10.85 6.29 -4.43
C VAL A 82 10.94 6.48 -2.92
N ASP A 83 10.98 7.74 -2.50
CA ASP A 83 10.94 8.13 -1.09
C ASP A 83 9.49 8.14 -0.59
N ILE A 84 9.08 7.07 0.06
CA ILE A 84 7.69 6.90 0.50
C ILE A 84 7.29 7.89 1.59
N GLU A 85 8.23 8.28 2.46
CA GLU A 85 7.99 9.23 3.55
C GLU A 85 7.60 10.60 2.98
N LYS A 86 8.27 11.04 1.89
CA LYS A 86 7.89 12.28 1.20
C LYS A 86 6.52 12.20 0.55
N ILE A 87 6.15 11.05 -0.01
CA ILE A 87 4.86 10.89 -0.71
C ILE A 87 3.68 10.89 0.27
N THR A 88 3.85 10.33 1.47
CA THR A 88 2.77 10.19 2.47
C THR A 88 2.62 11.40 3.39
N LYS A 89 3.63 12.27 3.46
CA LYS A 89 3.63 13.51 4.27
C LYS A 89 3.13 14.76 3.53
N LEU A 90 2.86 14.65 2.23
CA LEU A 90 2.11 15.64 1.44
C LEU A 90 0.61 15.62 1.78
#